data_AF-A0A965C1F1-F1
#
_entry.id   AF-A0A965C1F1-F1
#
_cell.length_a   1.000
_cell.length_b   1.000
_cell.length_c   1.000
_cell.angle_alpha   90.00
_cell.angle_beta   90.00
_cell.angle_gamma   90.00
#
_symmetry.space_group_name_H-M   'P 1'
#
loop_
_entity.id
_entity.type
_entity.pdbx_description
1 polymer ?
#
loop_
_entity_poly.entity_id
_entity_poly.type
_entity_poly.pdbx_seq_one_letter_code
_entity_poly.pdbx_strand_id
1 'polypeptide(L)' 'MTTPSLDILGIGNAIVDVLARAEDAFLAEHGMAKGGMALIGTDQAEAIYAAMGPGIESSG' A
#
# COMPACT_ATOMS: atom_id res chain seq x y z
N MET A 1 -34.13 -21.19 11.19
CA MET A 1 -32.96 -20.37 10.78
C MET A 1 -31.73 -20.94 11.47
N THR A 2 -30.65 -21.17 10.74
CA THR A 2 -29.39 -21.69 11.30
C THR A 2 -28.65 -20.59 12.04
N THR A 3 -27.97 -20.93 13.14
CA THR A 3 -27.08 -20.01 13.84
C THR A 3 -25.93 -19.61 12.89
N PRO A 4 -25.61 -18.30 12.74
CA PRO A 4 -24.46 -17.89 11.95
C PRO A 4 -23.19 -18.52 12.53
N SER A 5 -22.33 -19.08 11.67
CA SER A 5 -21.07 -19.72 12.07
C SER A 5 -19.87 -18.77 12.15
N LEU A 6 -20.06 -17.49 11.81
CA LEU A 6 -19.02 -16.48 11.80
C LEU A 6 -19.45 -15.30 12.67
N ASP A 7 -18.53 -14.82 13.50
CA ASP A 7 -18.73 -13.62 14.29
C ASP A 7 -18.56 -12.36 13.42
N ILE A 8 -17.55 -12.35 12.54
CA ILE A 8 -17.22 -11.25 11.63
C ILE A 8 -16.76 -11.81 10.28
N LEU A 9 -17.21 -11.17 9.20
CA LEU A 9 -16.73 -11.39 7.84
C LEU A 9 -16.20 -10.07 7.27
N GLY A 10 -14.90 -10.01 6.99
CA GLY A 10 -14.27 -8.89 6.28
C GLY A 10 -14.14 -9.19 4.79
N ILE A 11 -14.41 -8.18 3.95
CA ILE A 11 -14.18 -8.24 2.50
C ILE A 11 -13.31 -7.05 2.13
N GLY A 12 -12.17 -7.31 1.49
CA GLY A 12 -11.21 -6.30 1.08
C GLY A 12 -10.28 -6.83 0.00
N ASN A 13 -9.48 -5.92 -0.56
CA ASN A 13 -8.44 -6.30 -1.51
C ASN A 13 -7.31 -7.01 -0.75
N ALA A 14 -6.89 -8.17 -1.24
CA ALA A 14 -5.68 -8.84 -0.76
C ALA A 14 -4.46 -8.05 -1.25
N ILE A 15 -3.74 -7.41 -0.34
CA ILE A 15 -2.61 -6.53 -0.63
C ILE A 15 -1.44 -6.90 0.29
N VAL A 16 -0.22 -6.73 -0.21
CA VAL A 16 1.01 -6.77 0.58
C VAL A 16 1.52 -5.34 0.73
N ASP A 17 1.76 -4.92 1.96
CA ASP A 17 2.33 -3.62 2.28
C ASP A 17 3.84 -3.66 2.09
N VAL A 18 4.37 -2.69 1.34
CA VAL A 18 5.80 -2.39 1.26
C VAL A 18 6.03 -1.05 1.93
N LEU A 19 6.70 -1.07 3.08
CA LEU A 19 6.84 0.10 3.95
C LEU A 19 8.30 0.57 3.99
N ALA A 20 8.55 1.83 3.58
CA ALA A 20 9.87 2.45 3.66
C ALA A 20 9.81 3.87 4.23
N ARG A 21 10.94 4.34 4.79
CA ARG A 21 11.09 5.74 5.21
C ARG A 21 11.32 6.60 3.98
N ALA A 22 10.52 7.64 3.82
CA ALA A 22 10.66 8.63 2.76
C ALA A 22 10.60 10.05 3.33
N GLU A 23 11.28 10.98 2.67
CA GLU A 23 11.20 12.41 2.95
C GLU A 23 10.10 13.07 2.11
N ASP A 24 9.62 14.23 2.53
CA ASP A 24 8.56 14.96 1.81
C ASP A 24 8.99 15.35 0.39
N ALA A 25 10.29 15.53 0.13
CA ALA A 25 10.84 15.77 -1.20
C ALA A 25 10.61 14.58 -2.15
N PHE A 26 10.77 13.35 -1.67
CA PHE A 26 10.51 12.13 -2.46
C PHE A 26 9.03 12.05 -2.88
N LEU A 27 8.13 12.37 -1.95
CA LEU A 27 6.69 12.41 -2.22
C LEU A 27 6.36 13.46 -3.29
N ALA A 28 6.94 14.65 -3.19
CA ALA A 28 6.73 15.72 -4.18
C ALA A 28 7.27 15.35 -5.57
N GLU A 29 8.45 14.73 -5.66
CA GLU A 29 9.05 14.27 -6.91
C GLU A 29 8.18 13.24 -7.65
N HIS A 30 7.55 12.33 -6.90
CA HIS A 30 6.69 11.29 -7.45
C HIS A 30 5.20 11.68 -7.52
N GLY A 31 4.87 12.95 -7.24
CA GLY A 31 3.49 13.46 -7.31
C GLY A 31 2.54 12.86 -6.27
N MET A 32 3.07 12.40 -5.13
CA MET A 32 2.30 11.76 -4.07
C MET A 32 1.78 12.77 -3.05
N ALA A 33 0.47 12.77 -2.82
CA ALA A 33 -0.13 13.53 -1.74
C ALA A 33 0.17 12.86 -0.38
N LYS A 34 0.87 13.56 0.51
CA LYS A 34 1.19 13.07 1.87
C LYS A 34 -0.08 12.70 2.63
N GLY A 35 -0.13 11.45 3.12
CA GLY A 35 -1.29 10.90 3.83
C GLY A 35 -2.46 10.46 2.92
N GLY A 36 -2.29 10.53 1.60
CA GLY A 36 -3.26 10.03 0.63
C GLY A 36 -3.02 8.56 0.26
N MET A 37 -4.02 7.98 -0.39
CA MET A 37 -3.92 6.71 -1.09
C MET A 37 -4.16 6.97 -2.58
N ALA A 38 -3.27 6.50 -3.44
CA ALA A 38 -3.37 6.65 -4.89
C ALA A 38 -3.31 5.29 -5.56
N LEU A 39 -4.24 5.03 -6.50
CA LEU A 39 -4.08 3.93 -7.43
C LEU A 39 -3.06 4.34 -8.49
N ILE A 40 -2.10 3.46 -8.74
CA ILE A 40 -1.02 3.68 -9.71
C ILE A 40 -0.92 2.50 -10.66
N GLY A 41 -0.40 2.74 -11.86
CA GLY A 41 -0.09 1.68 -12.82
C GLY A 41 1.20 0.95 -12.47
N THR A 42 1.44 -0.18 -13.15
CA THR A 42 2.64 -1.02 -12.95
C THR A 42 3.93 -0.23 -13.16
N ASP A 43 4.07 0.49 -14.28
CA ASP A 43 5.30 1.24 -14.59
C ASP A 43 5.64 2.28 -13.50
N GLN A 44 4.62 2.94 -12.96
CA GLN A 44 4.80 3.90 -11.87
C GLN A 44 5.20 3.19 -10.57
N ALA A 45 4.57 2.03 -10.27
CA ALA A 45 4.91 1.24 -9.09
C ALA A 45 6.36 0.74 -9.13
N GLU A 46 6.82 0.26 -10.28
CA GLU A 46 8.21 -0.18 -10.48
C GLU A 46 9.20 0.98 -10.32
N ALA A 47 8.90 2.15 -10.90
CA ALA A 47 9.74 3.34 -10.76
C ALA A 47 9.87 3.78 -9.29
N ILE A 48 8.76 3.82 -8.56
CA ILE A 48 8.74 4.15 -7.13
C ILE A 48 9.54 3.11 -6.34
N TYR A 49 9.30 1.82 -6.57
CA TYR A 49 9.97 0.73 -5.84
C TYR A 49 11.48 0.74 -6.09
N ALA A 50 11.92 1.03 -7.32
CA ALA A 50 13.33 1.15 -7.65
C ALA A 50 14.00 2.39 -7.03
N ALA A 51 13.26 3.49 -6.87
CA ALA A 51 13.74 4.72 -6.22
C ALA A 51 13.64 4.67 -4.68
N MET A 52 12.90 3.71 -4.13
CA MET A 52 12.63 3.57 -2.71
C MET A 52 13.89 3.14 -1.94
N GLY A 53 14.01 3.64 -0.70
CA GLY A 53 15.00 3.11 0.25
C GLY A 53 14.66 1.69 0.73
N PRO A 54 15.47 1.11 1.63
CA PRO A 54 15.20 -0.20 2.20
C PRO A 54 13.81 -0.25 2.86
N GLY A 55 13.03 -1.26 2.49
CA GLY A 55 11.65 -1.44 2.94
C GLY A 55 11.42 -2.72 3.76
N ILE A 56 10.27 -2.78 4.41
CA ILE A 56 9.73 -3.97 5.08
C ILE A 56 8.49 -4.41 4.31
N GLU A 57 8.40 -5.70 4.02
CA GLU A 57 7.25 -6.30 3.35
C GLU A 57 6.40 -7.07 4.36
N SER A 58 5.10 -6.81 4.40
CA SER A 58 4.15 -7.47 5.30
C SER A 58 2.80 -7.65 4.64
N SER A 59 2.22 -8.85 4.75
CA SER A 59 0.84 -9.13 4.30
C SER A 59 -0.14 -8.98 5.46
N GLY A 60 -1.32 -8.43 5.18
CA GLY A 60 -2.47 -8.41 6.09
C GLY A 60 -3.43 -9.59 5.90
#